data_AF-A0AB39QB71-F1
#
_entry.id   AF-A0AB39QB71-F1
#
_cell.length_a   1.000
_cell.length_b   1.000
_cell.length_c   1.000
_cell.angle_alpha   90.00
_cell.angle_beta   90.00
_cell.angle_gamma   90.00
#
_symmetry.space_group_name_H-M   'P 1'
#
loop_
_entity.id
_entity.type
_entity.pdbx_description
1 polymer ?
#
loop_
_entity_poly.entity_id
_entity_poly.type
_entity_poly.pdbx_seq_one_letter_code
_entity_poly.pdbx_strand_id
1 'polypeptide(L)'
;MTRPPTFEDLFRDCQRTAVHLEMRDAYMKSDPAFIDWKAGVVLDPAERWADWHAIVTEATSRGVGQQVAGGASAQGEPSDAELFDLRGF
;
A
#
# COMPACT_ATOMS: atom_id res chain seq x y z
N MET A 1 -22.34 -9.54 -21.95
CA MET A 1 -22.27 -9.15 -20.53
C MET A 1 -20.89 -8.58 -20.29
N THR A 2 -20.78 -7.36 -19.75
CA THR A 2 -19.50 -6.76 -19.35
C THR A 2 -19.08 -7.31 -17.99
N ARG A 3 -17.81 -7.72 -17.87
CA ARG A 3 -17.22 -8.16 -16.60
C ARG A 3 -17.08 -6.95 -15.66
N PRO A 4 -17.28 -7.10 -14.33
CA PRO A 4 -16.92 -6.06 -13.39
C PRO A 4 -15.44 -5.65 -13.56
N PRO A 5 -15.08 -4.37 -13.44
CA PRO A 5 -13.69 -3.94 -13.53
C PRO A 5 -12.84 -4.62 -12.47
N THR A 6 -11.59 -4.94 -12.82
CA THR A 6 -10.58 -5.33 -11.82
C THR A 6 -10.14 -4.11 -10.99
N PHE A 7 -9.40 -4.35 -9.93
CA PHE A 7 -8.76 -3.31 -9.15
C PHE A 7 -7.78 -2.47 -10.00
N GLU A 8 -7.03 -3.15 -10.87
CA GLU A 8 -6.08 -2.55 -11.80
C GLU A 8 -6.79 -1.69 -12.85
N ASP A 9 -7.95 -2.14 -13.34
CA ASP A 9 -8.80 -1.34 -14.25
C ASP A 9 -9.23 -0.03 -13.57
N LEU A 10 -9.63 -0.09 -12.30
CA LEU A 10 -10.03 1.09 -11.53
C LEU A 10 -8.88 2.08 -11.33
N PHE A 11 -7.67 1.58 -11.05
CA PHE A 11 -6.47 2.43 -10.94
C PHE A 11 -6.09 3.05 -12.28
N ARG A 12 -6.20 2.29 -13.38
CA ARG A 12 -5.94 2.76 -14.74
C ARG A 12 -6.88 3.90 -15.15
N ASP A 13 -8.16 3.77 -14.79
CA ASP A 13 -9.18 4.74 -15.15
C ASP A 13 -9.20 5.99 -14.24
N CYS A 14 -8.53 5.94 -13.08
CA CYS A 14 -8.47 7.06 -12.15
C CYS A 14 -7.80 8.29 -12.78
N GLN A 15 -8.43 9.46 -12.62
CA GLN A 15 -8.02 10.72 -13.26
C GLN A 15 -7.48 11.79 -12.31
N ARG A 16 -7.71 11.66 -11.00
CA ARG A 16 -7.44 12.73 -10.04
C ARG A 16 -6.81 12.25 -8.76
N THR A 17 -7.46 11.32 -8.07
CA THR A 17 -7.00 10.87 -6.76
C THR A 17 -7.41 9.43 -6.51
N ALA A 18 -6.46 8.60 -6.09
CA ALA A 18 -6.69 7.27 -5.56
C ALA A 18 -6.37 7.26 -4.07
N VAL A 19 -7.25 6.65 -3.27
CA VAL A 19 -7.08 6.52 -1.82
C VAL A 19 -7.01 5.04 -1.48
N HIS A 20 -5.88 4.62 -0.93
CA HIS A 20 -5.71 3.30 -0.34
C HIS A 20 -6.03 3.39 1.15
N LEU A 21 -7.07 2.70 1.62
CA LEU A 21 -7.37 2.60 3.04
C LEU A 21 -6.74 1.32 3.60
N GLU A 22 -5.66 1.47 4.36
CA GLU A 22 -5.01 0.37 5.05
C GLU A 22 -5.75 0.09 6.35
N MET A 23 -6.33 -1.11 6.44
CA MET A 23 -7.04 -1.59 7.62
C MET A 23 -6.30 -2.77 8.22
N ARG A 24 -5.28 -2.50 9.05
CA ARG A 24 -4.67 -3.51 9.92
C ARG A 24 -5.40 -3.56 11.25
N ASP A 25 -5.62 -4.77 11.77
CA ASP A 25 -6.12 -4.97 13.13
C ASP A 25 -5.08 -5.68 14.01
N ALA A 26 -5.26 -5.58 15.33
CA ALA A 26 -4.34 -6.12 16.32
C ALA A 26 -4.27 -7.65 16.41
N TYR A 27 -5.10 -8.37 15.66
CA TYR A 27 -5.13 -9.82 15.64
C TYR A 27 -4.35 -10.41 14.47
N MET A 28 -3.89 -9.59 13.51
CA MET A 28 -3.19 -10.02 12.29
C MET A 28 -1.71 -10.42 12.52
N LYS A 29 -1.47 -11.28 13.51
CA LYS A 29 -0.12 -11.65 13.97
C LYS A 29 0.64 -12.61 13.04
N SER A 30 -0.03 -13.15 12.04
CA SER A 30 0.53 -14.08 11.06
C SER A 30 0.96 -13.41 9.76
N ASP A 31 0.82 -12.09 9.64
CA ASP A 31 1.31 -11.35 8.49
C ASP A 31 2.85 -11.49 8.41
N PRO A 32 3.41 -11.95 7.28
CA PRO A 32 4.85 -12.05 7.10
C PRO A 32 5.60 -10.72 7.31
N ALA A 33 5.03 -9.58 6.89
CA ALA A 33 5.65 -8.26 7.11
C ALA A 33 5.73 -7.94 8.61
N PHE A 34 4.69 -8.25 9.37
CA PHE A 34 4.68 -8.09 10.83
C PHE A 34 5.69 -9.02 11.53
N ILE A 35 5.85 -10.24 11.04
CA ILE A 35 6.85 -11.18 11.56
C ILE A 35 8.26 -10.66 11.28
N ASP A 36 8.53 -10.21 10.06
CA ASP A 36 9.80 -9.63 9.62
C ASP A 36 10.14 -8.37 10.45
N TRP A 37 9.17 -7.48 10.65
CA TRP A 37 9.31 -6.29 11.51
C TRP A 37 9.68 -6.67 12.94
N LYS A 38 8.96 -7.62 13.56
CA LYS A 38 9.29 -8.11 14.91
C LYS A 38 10.68 -8.74 15.00
N ALA A 39 11.17 -9.32 13.90
CA ALA A 39 12.50 -9.88 13.81
C ALA A 39 13.59 -8.81 13.54
N GLY A 40 13.21 -7.54 13.37
CA GLY A 40 14.12 -6.44 13.03
C GLY A 40 14.64 -6.49 11.60
N VAL A 41 13.96 -7.22 10.71
CA VAL A 41 14.32 -7.30 9.29
C VAL A 41 13.97 -5.97 8.62
N VAL A 42 14.95 -5.37 7.94
CA VAL A 42 14.72 -4.20 7.11
C VAL A 42 14.11 -4.65 5.80
N LEU A 43 12.89 -4.24 5.53
CA LEU A 43 12.21 -4.48 4.26
C LEU A 43 12.38 -3.26 3.35
N ASP A 44 12.58 -3.52 2.05
CA ASP A 44 12.38 -2.52 1.01
C ASP A 44 10.92 -2.60 0.53
N PRO A 45 10.10 -1.56 0.74
CA PRO A 45 8.70 -1.55 0.29
C PRO A 45 8.53 -1.75 -1.22
N ALA A 46 9.46 -1.23 -2.02
CA ALA A 46 9.39 -1.33 -3.48
C ALA A 46 9.63 -2.75 -3.98
N GLU A 47 10.52 -3.49 -3.31
CA GLU A 47 10.76 -4.90 -3.59
C GLU A 47 9.66 -5.78 -3.01
N ARG A 48 9.26 -5.52 -1.76
CA ARG A 48 8.28 -6.33 -1.01
C ARG A 48 6.90 -6.30 -1.64
N TRP A 49 6.49 -5.14 -2.17
CA TRP A 49 5.18 -4.92 -2.76
C TRP A 49 5.30 -4.44 -4.21
N ALA A 50 6.18 -5.08 -5.00
CA ALA A 50 6.51 -4.67 -6.37
C ALA A 50 5.29 -4.49 -7.28
N ASP A 51 4.30 -5.39 -7.20
CA ASP A 51 3.09 -5.30 -8.03
C ASP A 51 2.26 -4.05 -7.70
N TRP A 52 2.08 -3.76 -6.41
CA TRP A 52 1.40 -2.57 -5.94
C TRP A 52 2.19 -1.30 -6.27
N HIS A 53 3.51 -1.33 -6.05
CA HIS A 53 4.43 -0.25 -6.41
C HIS A 53 4.30 0.10 -7.89
N ALA A 54 4.23 -0.89 -8.78
CA ALA A 54 4.05 -0.68 -10.21
C ALA A 54 2.72 0.01 -10.55
N ILE A 55 1.62 -0.40 -9.92
CA ILE A 55 0.29 0.21 -10.12
C ILE A 55 0.28 1.68 -9.66
N VAL A 56 0.81 1.95 -8.46
CA VAL A 56 0.88 3.33 -7.93
C VAL A 56 1.78 4.19 -8.79
N THR A 57 2.94 3.69 -9.19
CA THR A 57 3.88 4.40 -10.08
C THR A 57 3.23 4.74 -11.42
N GLU A 58 2.49 3.81 -12.01
CA GLU A 58 1.76 4.08 -13.25
C GLU A 58 0.74 5.22 -13.05
N ALA A 59 -0.06 5.17 -11.98
CA ALA A 59 -1.07 6.18 -11.70
C ALA A 59 -0.45 7.56 -11.44
N THR A 60 0.59 7.64 -10.60
CA THR A 60 1.27 8.90 -10.27
C THR A 60 2.02 9.49 -11.46
N SER A 61 2.57 8.66 -12.36
CA SER A 61 3.18 9.13 -13.61
C SER A 61 2.21 9.87 -14.53
N ARG A 62 0.90 9.59 -14.40
CA ARG A 62 -0.18 10.31 -15.11
C ARG A 62 -0.68 11.55 -14.37
N GLY A 63 -0.12 11.87 -13.20
CA GLY A 63 -0.53 13.00 -12.36
C GLY A 63 -1.70 12.70 -11.42
N VAL A 64 -2.05 11.42 -11.21
CA VAL A 64 -3.04 11.03 -10.20
C VAL A 64 -2.41 11.18 -8.82
N GLY A 65 -3.05 11.93 -7.92
CA GLY A 65 -2.64 11.99 -6.53
C GLY A 65 -2.88 10.64 -5.83
N GLN A 66 -1.88 10.13 -5.13
CA GLN A 66 -2.02 8.95 -4.28
C GLN A 66 -2.08 9.37 -2.82
N GLN A 67 -3.03 8.82 -2.07
CA GLN A 67 -3.08 8.96 -0.62
C GLN A 67 -3.22 7.58 0.01
N VAL A 68 -2.43 7.32 1.03
CA VAL A 68 -2.58 6.12 1.87
C VAL A 68 -3.11 6.59 3.22
N ALA A 69 -4.26 6.07 3.62
CA ALA A 69 -4.86 6.34 4.92
C ALA A 69 -4.73 5.07 5.76
N GLY A 70 -3.95 5.13 6.84
CA GLY A 70 -3.82 4.03 7.80
C GLY A 70 -4.68 4.25 9.04
N GLY A 71 -5.22 3.16 9.61
CA GLY A 71 -5.64 3.13 11.01
C GLY A 71 -4.43 3.08 11.95
N ALA A 72 -4.57 3.52 13.20
CA ALA A 72 -3.49 3.44 14.19
C ALA A 72 -2.95 2.01 14.28
N SER A 73 -1.65 1.86 14.04
CA SER A 73 -0.96 0.57 14.06
C SER A 73 -1.22 -0.20 15.35
N ALA A 74 -1.43 -1.50 15.18
CA ALA A 74 -1.40 -2.43 16.27
C ALA A 74 0.05 -2.56 16.78
N GLN A 75 0.29 -2.12 18.01
CA GLN A 75 1.58 -2.31 18.71
C GLN A 75 2.78 -1.47 18.22
N GLY A 76 2.55 -0.39 17.45
CA GLY A 76 3.59 0.59 17.11
C GLY A 76 4.52 0.18 15.97
N GLU A 77 4.15 -0.84 15.21
CA GLU A 77 4.71 -1.11 13.88
C GLU A 77 4.38 0.06 12.94
N PRO A 78 5.29 0.54 12.08
CA PRO A 78 4.91 1.50 11.06
C PRO A 78 3.87 0.88 10.10
N SER A 79 2.76 1.58 9.87
CA SER A 79 1.80 1.24 8.82
C SER A 79 2.46 1.23 7.44
N ASP A 80 1.89 0.53 6.47
CA ASP A 80 2.37 0.57 5.09
C ASP A 80 2.36 2.02 4.58
N ALA A 81 1.37 2.84 4.98
CA ALA A 81 1.33 4.28 4.73
C ALA A 81 2.60 5.00 5.21
N GLU A 82 3.05 4.75 6.44
CA GLU A 82 4.27 5.33 7.02
C GLU A 82 5.52 4.81 6.30
N LEU A 83 5.55 3.53 5.91
CA LEU A 83 6.67 2.97 5.15
C LEU A 83 6.79 3.58 3.75
N PHE A 84 5.67 3.85 3.08
CA PHE A 84 5.63 4.48 1.77
C PHE A 84 5.99 5.98 1.82
N ASP A 85 5.54 6.71 2.84
CA ASP A 85 5.88 8.14 3.04
C ASP A 85 7.37 8.32 3.39
N LEU A 86 7.91 7.50 4.31
CA LEU A 86 9.32 7.58 4.74
C LEU A 86 10.34 7.27 3.64
N ARG A 87 9.93 6.54 2.59
CA ARG A 87 10.80 6.12 1.49
C ARG A 87 10.57 6.92 0.19
N GLY A 88 9.59 7.82 0.19
CA GLY A 88 9.33 8.76 -0.90
C GLY A 88 8.56 8.14 -2.06
N PHE A 89 7.25 8.35 -2.03
CA PHE A 89 6.37 8.40 -3.20
C PHE A 89 5.70 9.76 -3.29
#